data_AF-A0A2I0WJM0-F1
#
_entry.id   AF-A0A2I0WJM0-F1
#
_cell.length_a   1.000
_cell.length_b   1.000
_cell.length_c   1.000
_cell.angle_alpha   90.00
_cell.angle_beta   90.00
_cell.angle_gamma   90.00
#
_symmetry.space_group_name_H-M   'P 1'
#
loop_
_entity.id
_entity.type
_entity.pdbx_description
1 polymer ?
#
loop_
_entity_poly.entity_id
_entity_poly.type
_entity_poly.pdbx_seq_one_letter_code
_entity_poly.pdbx_strand_id
1 'polypeptide(L)'
;MGEIPGKWKGSCHKSGVVCNRKLIGAKYFNKGYKSVVGITPNGTTRDTDGHGTHTLSTAGGNFVPNASLFGFANGTAKGGSPAARVASYKVCWPLGCTDSDILAAFDEAIHDGVDVLSVSLGGFSFDYFSNSIALASFHAMLNGIAVVCSAGNYGPFNGLVENSAPWVTTVAASSLDRDLTNIVTLSNKKHILGKSRTVWELPSKKLYPLINSFDAKADNVSIHKARLCHRGALNPLKVKGKIVICLRGSIDRCIGC
;
A
#
# COMPACT_ATOMS: atom_id res chain seq x y z
N MET A 1 -6.51 -10.88 25.77
CA MET A 1 -6.86 -9.44 25.65
C MET A 1 -8.10 -9.17 26.49
N GLY A 2 -8.07 -8.13 27.34
CA GLY A 2 -9.16 -7.82 28.28
C GLY A 2 -10.44 -7.29 27.62
N GLU A 3 -11.37 -6.80 28.43
CA GLU A 3 -12.61 -6.18 27.94
C GLU A 3 -12.34 -4.90 27.14
N ILE A 4 -13.28 -4.50 26.29
CA ILE A 4 -13.18 -3.25 25.53
C ILE A 4 -13.27 -2.08 26.53
N PRO A 5 -12.37 -1.09 26.49
CA PRO A 5 -12.40 0.03 27.43
C PRO A 5 -13.74 0.77 27.41
N GLY A 6 -14.30 1.10 28.58
CA GLY A 6 -15.58 1.81 28.68
C GLY A 6 -15.59 3.21 28.05
N LYS A 7 -14.42 3.80 27.79
CA LYS A 7 -14.28 5.08 27.05
C LYS A 7 -14.60 4.95 25.56
N TRP A 8 -14.53 3.73 25.01
CA TRP A 8 -14.73 3.48 23.58
C TRP A 8 -16.20 3.62 23.21
N LYS A 9 -16.50 4.53 22.28
CA LYS A 9 -17.88 4.80 21.82
C LYS A 9 -18.16 4.28 20.41
N GLY A 10 -17.13 3.77 19.74
CA GLY A 10 -17.26 3.28 18.38
C GLY A 10 -18.03 1.97 18.26
N SER A 11 -18.42 1.68 17.02
CA SER A 11 -19.29 0.55 16.69
C SER A 11 -18.69 -0.30 15.57
N CYS A 12 -19.28 -1.48 15.39
CA CYS A 12 -18.96 -2.36 14.28
C CYS A 12 -20.13 -2.47 13.33
N HIS A 13 -19.95 -2.04 12.08
CA HIS A 13 -20.95 -2.29 11.05
C HIS A 13 -21.11 -3.81 10.84
N LYS A 14 -22.36 -4.26 10.75
CA LYS A 14 -22.71 -5.68 10.59
C LYS A 14 -22.24 -6.27 9.25
N SER A 15 -22.07 -5.44 8.23
CA SER A 15 -21.67 -5.84 6.88
C SER A 15 -20.14 -5.80 6.69
N GLY A 16 -19.50 -6.96 6.61
CA GLY A 16 -18.09 -7.08 6.25
C GLY A 16 -17.27 -7.91 7.24
N VAL A 17 -16.50 -7.23 8.09
CA VAL A 17 -15.63 -7.84 9.10
C VAL A 17 -16.32 -7.86 10.45
N VAL A 18 -16.25 -9.00 11.15
CA VAL A 18 -16.77 -9.14 12.52
C VAL A 18 -15.74 -8.59 13.50
N CYS A 19 -16.13 -7.58 14.27
CA CYS A 19 -15.29 -7.04 15.34
C CYS A 19 -15.14 -8.03 16.49
N ASN A 20 -14.04 -7.88 17.22
CA ASN A 20 -13.70 -8.68 18.38
C ASN A 20 -12.95 -7.81 19.40
N ARG A 21 -12.32 -8.42 20.39
CA ARG A 21 -11.54 -7.67 21.39
C ARG A 21 -10.33 -6.97 20.78
N LYS A 22 -9.82 -7.35 19.61
CA LYS A 22 -8.68 -6.71 18.94
C LYS A 22 -9.13 -5.60 18.00
N LEU A 23 -9.95 -5.94 17.01
CA LEU A 23 -10.62 -4.99 16.11
C LEU A 23 -11.95 -4.59 16.77
N ILE A 24 -11.96 -3.46 17.47
CA ILE A 24 -13.08 -3.04 18.31
C ILE A 24 -14.10 -2.15 17.57
N GLY A 25 -13.72 -1.63 16.40
CA GLY A 25 -14.58 -0.83 15.54
C GLY A 25 -14.25 -1.03 14.07
N ALA A 26 -15.29 -1.01 13.24
CA ALA A 26 -15.15 -1.11 11.79
C ALA A 26 -16.30 -0.35 11.14
N LYS A 27 -15.98 0.70 10.40
CA LYS A 27 -16.91 1.59 9.71
C LYS A 27 -16.40 1.88 8.29
N TYR A 28 -17.30 2.31 7.42
CA TYR A 28 -16.95 2.75 6.06
C TYR A 28 -17.74 3.99 5.69
N PHE A 29 -17.18 4.79 4.78
CA PHE A 29 -17.73 6.04 4.29
C PHE A 29 -17.58 6.04 2.77
N ASN A 30 -18.71 6.15 2.06
CA ASN A 30 -18.76 6.08 0.59
C ASN A 30 -19.75 7.08 -0.01
N LYS A 31 -20.25 8.03 0.78
CA LYS A 31 -21.26 8.99 0.32
C LYS A 31 -20.61 9.97 -0.65
N GLY A 32 -19.41 10.43 -0.33
CA GLY A 32 -18.61 11.27 -1.23
C GLY A 32 -18.18 10.52 -2.48
N TYR A 33 -17.72 9.27 -2.33
CA TYR A 33 -17.40 8.45 -3.50
C TYR A 33 -18.61 8.27 -4.43
N LYS A 34 -19.79 7.98 -3.86
CA LYS A 34 -21.03 7.84 -4.63
C LYS A 34 -21.38 9.13 -5.36
N SER A 35 -21.22 10.31 -4.73
CA SER A 35 -21.57 11.58 -5.38
C SER A 35 -20.65 11.93 -6.54
N VAL A 36 -19.36 11.61 -6.44
CA VAL A 36 -18.36 11.89 -7.50
C VAL A 36 -18.41 10.87 -8.63
N VAL A 37 -18.50 9.58 -8.30
CA VAL A 37 -18.38 8.48 -9.29
C VAL A 37 -19.75 8.07 -9.87
N GLY A 38 -20.85 8.38 -9.18
CA GLY A 38 -22.20 7.96 -9.57
C GLY A 38 -22.51 6.48 -9.31
N ILE A 39 -21.52 5.69 -8.86
CA ILE A 39 -21.65 4.27 -8.53
C ILE A 39 -21.47 4.09 -7.04
N THR A 40 -22.39 3.36 -6.40
CA THR A 40 -22.25 2.99 -4.99
C THR A 40 -21.39 1.73 -4.88
N PRO A 41 -20.18 1.81 -4.32
CA PRO A 41 -19.38 0.62 -4.10
C PRO A 41 -20.05 -0.26 -3.04
N ASN A 42 -19.76 -1.56 -3.08
CA ASN A 42 -20.34 -2.50 -2.12
C ASN A 42 -19.97 -2.07 -0.69
N GLY A 43 -20.97 -1.59 0.05
CA GLY A 43 -20.83 -0.93 1.34
C GLY A 43 -20.50 -1.91 2.46
N THR A 44 -19.27 -2.40 2.48
CA THR A 44 -18.76 -3.29 3.52
C THR A 44 -17.48 -2.73 4.13
N THR A 45 -17.25 -3.07 5.40
CA THR A 45 -16.01 -2.75 6.12
C THR A 45 -14.83 -3.61 5.69
N ARG A 46 -15.06 -4.62 4.83
CA ARG A 46 -14.00 -5.51 4.36
C ARG A 46 -13.07 -4.76 3.41
N ASP A 47 -11.78 -4.90 3.68
CA ASP A 47 -10.74 -4.48 2.77
C ASP A 47 -10.68 -5.44 1.57
N THR A 48 -10.74 -4.87 0.37
CA THR A 48 -10.70 -5.60 -0.92
C THR A 48 -9.50 -5.18 -1.76
N ASP A 49 -8.68 -4.27 -1.25
CA ASP A 49 -7.46 -3.78 -1.89
C ASP A 49 -6.23 -4.38 -1.19
N GLY A 50 -6.21 -4.35 0.14
CA GLY A 50 -5.14 -4.87 0.98
C GLY A 50 -4.32 -3.79 1.67
N HIS A 51 -4.31 -2.55 1.16
CA HIS A 51 -3.55 -1.45 1.74
C HIS A 51 -3.95 -1.18 3.20
N GLY A 52 -5.26 -1.14 3.50
CA GLY A 52 -5.75 -0.91 4.86
C GLY A 52 -5.38 -2.03 5.83
N THR A 53 -5.47 -3.30 5.39
CA THR A 53 -5.05 -4.45 6.20
C THR A 53 -3.55 -4.41 6.49
N HIS A 54 -2.74 -4.06 5.50
CA HIS A 54 -1.29 -3.95 5.63
C HIS A 54 -0.87 -2.84 6.61
N THR A 55 -1.45 -1.65 6.49
CA THR A 55 -1.13 -0.52 7.40
C THR A 55 -1.65 -0.76 8.82
N LEU A 56 -2.88 -1.26 8.98
CA LEU A 56 -3.47 -1.55 10.29
C LEU A 56 -2.68 -2.62 11.05
N SER A 57 -2.22 -3.68 10.35
CA SER A 57 -1.39 -4.73 10.95
C SER A 57 0.04 -4.26 11.24
N THR A 58 0.59 -3.33 10.47
CA THR A 58 1.89 -2.71 10.76
C THR A 58 1.85 -1.84 12.02
N ALA A 59 0.77 -1.08 12.22
CA ALA A 59 0.62 -0.25 13.42
C ALA A 59 0.28 -1.09 14.66
N GLY A 60 -0.75 -1.93 14.55
CA GLY A 60 -1.37 -2.62 15.68
C GLY A 60 -1.64 -4.09 15.45
N GLY A 61 -0.95 -4.79 14.55
CA GLY A 61 -1.10 -6.24 14.37
C GLY A 61 -0.68 -7.03 15.59
N ASN A 62 -1.41 -8.09 15.93
CA ASN A 62 -1.00 -9.01 16.99
C ASN A 62 0.17 -9.90 16.51
N PHE A 63 0.81 -10.62 17.44
CA PHE A 63 1.85 -11.58 17.10
C PHE A 63 1.30 -12.71 16.23
N VAL A 64 1.91 -12.92 15.06
CA VAL A 64 1.61 -14.01 14.14
C VAL A 64 2.91 -14.78 13.86
N PRO A 65 3.12 -15.96 14.47
CA PRO A 65 4.30 -16.77 14.21
C PRO A 65 4.28 -17.34 12.78
N ASN A 66 5.46 -17.64 12.24
CA ASN A 66 5.64 -18.23 10.91
C ASN A 66 5.00 -17.42 9.76
N ALA A 67 4.92 -16.10 9.93
CA ALA A 67 4.48 -15.20 8.89
C ALA A 67 5.57 -15.08 7.83
N SER A 68 5.19 -15.29 6.57
CA SER A 68 6.08 -15.12 5.42
C SER A 68 5.31 -14.71 4.19
N LEU A 69 5.97 -14.03 3.26
CA LEU A 69 5.47 -13.85 1.91
C LEU A 69 6.05 -14.97 1.06
N PHE A 70 5.34 -16.10 0.97
CA PHE A 70 5.79 -17.28 0.22
C PHE A 70 7.20 -17.76 0.60
N GLY A 71 7.49 -17.83 1.90
CA GLY A 71 8.82 -18.19 2.42
C GLY A 71 9.80 -17.03 2.55
N PHE A 72 9.59 -15.90 1.85
CA PHE A 72 10.39 -14.70 2.08
C PHE A 72 10.03 -14.05 3.42
N ALA A 73 11.05 -13.46 4.06
CA ALA A 73 10.91 -12.72 5.31
C ALA A 73 10.25 -13.51 6.44
N ASN A 74 10.50 -14.83 6.50
CA ASN A 74 9.93 -15.71 7.52
C ASN A 74 10.30 -15.25 8.93
N GLY A 75 9.30 -15.19 9.81
CA GLY A 75 9.47 -14.85 11.21
C GLY A 75 8.12 -14.61 11.90
N THR A 76 8.16 -13.92 13.03
CA THR A 76 6.93 -13.49 13.72
C THR A 76 6.57 -12.09 13.28
N ALA A 77 5.46 -11.94 12.56
CA ALA A 77 4.91 -10.61 12.23
C ALA A 77 4.20 -10.02 13.45
N LYS A 78 4.39 -8.72 13.70
CA LYS A 78 3.67 -7.96 14.71
C LYS A 78 3.63 -6.49 14.32
N GLY A 79 2.66 -5.75 14.87
CA GLY A 79 2.65 -4.30 14.76
C GLY A 79 3.63 -3.62 15.72
N GLY A 80 3.76 -2.30 15.58
CA GLY A 80 4.49 -1.45 16.54
C GLY A 80 3.93 -1.58 17.97
N SER A 81 2.60 -1.63 18.10
CA SER A 81 1.90 -1.87 19.37
C SER A 81 0.96 -3.09 19.28
N PRO A 82 1.47 -4.31 19.52
CA PRO A 82 0.67 -5.53 19.38
C PRO A 82 -0.50 -5.65 20.38
N ALA A 83 -0.38 -4.98 21.53
CA ALA A 83 -1.42 -4.96 22.56
C ALA A 83 -2.51 -3.89 22.32
N ALA A 84 -2.29 -2.93 21.41
CA ALA A 84 -3.27 -1.89 21.11
C ALA A 84 -4.59 -2.48 20.59
N ARG A 85 -5.69 -1.80 20.87
CA ARG A 85 -6.95 -2.03 20.16
C ARG A 85 -6.91 -1.29 18.84
N VAL A 86 -7.51 -1.85 17.80
CA VAL A 86 -7.57 -1.23 16.48
C VAL A 86 -9.01 -0.97 16.08
N ALA A 87 -9.22 0.14 15.37
CA ALA A 87 -10.47 0.47 14.71
C ALA A 87 -10.18 0.84 13.26
N SER A 88 -11.08 0.50 12.34
CA SER A 88 -10.92 0.76 10.91
C SER A 88 -12.03 1.67 10.40
N TYR A 89 -11.62 2.72 9.69
CA TYR A 89 -12.50 3.69 9.04
C TYR A 89 -12.17 3.70 7.54
N LYS A 90 -12.94 2.94 6.77
CA LYS A 90 -12.69 2.77 5.33
C LYS A 90 -13.25 3.95 4.55
N VAL A 91 -12.37 4.74 3.93
CA VAL A 91 -12.72 5.93 3.11
C VAL A 91 -12.29 5.81 1.65
N CYS A 92 -11.52 4.79 1.32
CA CYS A 92 -10.97 4.56 -0.01
C CYS A 92 -11.71 3.43 -0.73
N TRP A 93 -11.86 3.64 -2.03
CA TRP A 93 -12.59 2.80 -2.97
C TRP A 93 -11.80 2.72 -4.28
N PRO A 94 -12.21 1.92 -5.29
CA PRO A 94 -11.38 1.62 -6.46
C PRO A 94 -10.81 2.84 -7.23
N LEU A 95 -11.52 3.97 -7.24
CA LEU A 95 -11.07 5.20 -7.91
C LEU A 95 -10.44 6.24 -6.97
N GLY A 96 -10.21 5.88 -5.70
CA GLY A 96 -9.57 6.75 -4.70
C GLY A 96 -10.42 6.99 -3.46
N CYS A 97 -10.03 8.02 -2.71
CA CYS A 97 -10.63 8.41 -1.44
C CYS A 97 -11.13 9.85 -1.58
N THR A 98 -12.39 10.11 -1.24
CA THR A 98 -12.94 11.47 -1.39
C THR A 98 -12.74 12.30 -0.13
N ASP A 99 -12.49 13.59 -0.28
CA ASP A 99 -12.28 14.52 0.85
C ASP A 99 -13.42 14.49 1.86
N SER A 100 -14.67 14.41 1.38
CA SER A 100 -15.84 14.33 2.26
C SER A 100 -15.93 13.02 3.04
N ASP A 101 -15.52 11.89 2.44
CA ASP A 101 -15.49 10.60 3.16
C ASP A 101 -14.33 10.58 4.18
N ILE A 102 -13.20 11.23 3.88
CA ILE A 102 -12.07 11.43 4.81
C ILE A 102 -12.52 12.27 6.01
N LEU A 103 -13.14 13.43 5.77
CA LEU A 103 -13.64 14.31 6.83
C LEU A 103 -14.65 13.58 7.74
N ALA A 104 -15.60 12.85 7.14
CA ALA A 104 -16.59 12.08 7.90
C ALA A 104 -15.94 10.99 8.77
N ALA A 105 -14.90 10.32 8.27
CA ALA A 105 -14.18 9.31 9.05
C ALA A 105 -13.40 9.90 10.22
N PHE A 106 -12.76 11.06 10.03
CA PHE A 106 -12.08 11.75 11.12
C PHE A 106 -13.06 12.19 12.21
N ASP A 107 -14.16 12.82 11.82
CA ASP A 107 -15.19 13.28 12.75
C ASP A 107 -15.73 12.10 13.59
N GLU A 108 -16.06 10.99 12.92
CA GLU A 108 -16.51 9.77 13.59
C GLU A 108 -15.42 9.18 14.50
N ALA A 109 -14.15 9.17 14.07
CA ALA A 109 -13.06 8.62 14.86
C ALA A 109 -12.78 9.45 16.13
N ILE A 110 -12.86 10.77 16.02
CA ILE A 110 -12.76 11.69 17.17
C ILE A 110 -13.90 11.41 18.15
N HIS A 111 -15.14 11.33 17.65
CA HIS A 111 -16.31 11.02 18.47
C HIS A 111 -16.21 9.63 19.14
N ASP A 112 -15.71 8.62 18.42
CA ASP A 112 -15.52 7.26 18.93
C ASP A 112 -14.48 7.16 20.05
N GLY A 113 -13.64 8.17 20.20
CA GLY A 113 -12.61 8.26 21.25
C GLY A 113 -11.35 7.46 20.91
N VAL A 114 -10.89 7.53 19.66
CA VAL A 114 -9.57 6.99 19.29
C VAL A 114 -8.45 7.79 19.97
N ASP A 115 -7.33 7.13 20.28
CA ASP A 115 -6.18 7.78 20.92
C ASP A 115 -5.15 8.28 19.89
N VAL A 116 -5.03 7.59 18.75
CA VAL A 116 -4.09 7.89 17.66
C VAL A 116 -4.75 7.56 16.32
N LEU A 117 -4.55 8.42 15.33
CA LEU A 117 -4.95 8.19 13.94
C LEU A 117 -3.72 7.91 13.07
N SER A 118 -3.73 6.76 12.40
CA SER A 118 -2.72 6.40 11.39
C SER A 118 -3.35 6.51 10.01
N VAL A 119 -2.87 7.47 9.22
CA VAL A 119 -3.50 7.90 7.96
C VAL A 119 -2.46 7.82 6.84
N SER A 120 -2.34 6.64 6.22
CA SER A 120 -1.51 6.44 5.03
C SER A 120 -2.25 6.88 3.77
N LEU A 121 -2.76 8.11 3.79
CA LEU A 121 -3.43 8.78 2.68
C LEU A 121 -2.71 10.09 2.40
N GLY A 122 -2.97 10.64 1.23
CA GLY A 122 -2.39 11.90 0.83
C GLY A 122 -2.97 12.36 -0.49
N GLY A 123 -2.51 13.52 -0.92
CA GLY A 123 -2.95 14.20 -2.12
C GLY A 123 -2.09 15.44 -2.30
N PHE A 124 -2.40 16.23 -3.33
CA PHE A 124 -1.64 17.43 -3.61
C PHE A 124 -1.62 18.39 -2.40
N SER A 125 -0.47 18.99 -2.17
CA SER A 125 -0.28 19.99 -1.13
C SER A 125 -0.99 21.28 -1.54
N PHE A 126 -2.07 21.61 -0.83
CA PHE A 126 -2.82 22.86 -0.94
C PHE A 126 -2.65 23.68 0.34
N ASP A 127 -3.24 24.88 0.37
CA ASP A 127 -3.45 25.61 1.62
C ASP A 127 -4.16 24.72 2.65
N TYR A 128 -3.79 24.85 3.93
CA TYR A 128 -4.28 23.97 4.99
C TYR A 128 -5.80 23.97 5.12
N PHE A 129 -6.48 25.09 4.86
CA PHE A 129 -7.95 25.17 4.93
C PHE A 129 -8.66 24.55 3.72
N SER A 130 -7.91 24.28 2.65
CA SER A 130 -8.39 23.61 1.44
C SER A 130 -7.97 22.14 1.37
N ASN A 131 -7.28 21.63 2.40
CA ASN A 131 -6.85 20.24 2.47
C ASN A 131 -7.62 19.50 3.57
N SER A 132 -8.39 18.48 3.17
CA SER A 132 -9.27 17.71 4.06
C SER A 132 -8.52 17.05 5.21
N ILE A 133 -7.34 16.47 4.95
CA ILE A 133 -6.51 15.82 5.97
C ILE A 133 -5.96 16.87 6.95
N ALA A 134 -5.48 18.02 6.46
CA ALA A 134 -4.96 19.09 7.31
C ALA A 134 -6.06 19.64 8.23
N LEU A 135 -7.25 19.93 7.69
CA LEU A 135 -8.38 20.40 8.47
C LEU A 135 -8.83 19.35 9.50
N ALA A 136 -9.05 18.11 9.07
CA ALA A 136 -9.54 17.05 9.96
C ALA A 136 -8.54 16.70 11.08
N SER A 137 -7.25 16.69 10.75
CA SER A 137 -6.18 16.46 11.73
C SER A 137 -6.02 17.60 12.72
N PHE A 138 -6.35 18.84 12.34
CA PHE A 138 -6.39 19.96 13.27
C PHE A 138 -7.46 19.73 14.34
N HIS A 139 -8.66 19.30 13.94
CA HIS A 139 -9.73 18.96 14.89
C HIS A 139 -9.37 17.75 15.77
N ALA A 140 -8.68 16.74 15.23
CA ALA A 140 -8.16 15.63 16.03
C ALA A 140 -7.16 16.11 17.08
N MET A 141 -6.22 16.98 16.70
CA MET A 141 -5.22 17.56 17.61
C MET A 141 -5.87 18.38 18.74
N LEU A 142 -6.90 19.19 18.43
CA LEU A 142 -7.66 19.91 19.45
C LEU A 142 -8.36 18.99 20.47
N ASN A 143 -8.64 17.75 20.08
CA ASN A 143 -9.21 16.72 20.97
C ASN A 143 -8.13 15.82 21.60
N GLY A 144 -6.84 16.20 21.50
CA GLY A 144 -5.73 15.44 22.09
C GLY A 144 -5.36 14.16 21.34
N ILE A 145 -5.78 14.02 20.08
CA ILE A 145 -5.55 12.83 19.25
C ILE A 145 -4.37 13.09 18.32
N ALA A 146 -3.31 12.29 18.45
CA ALA A 146 -2.16 12.40 17.56
C ALA A 146 -2.46 11.82 16.17
N VAL A 147 -2.06 12.53 15.11
CA VAL A 147 -2.25 12.10 13.72
C VAL A 147 -0.90 11.85 13.07
N VAL A 148 -0.74 10.66 12.49
CA VAL A 148 0.47 10.23 11.77
C VAL A 148 0.12 10.00 10.30
N CYS A 149 0.77 10.74 9.41
CA CYS A 149 0.54 10.66 7.96
C CYS A 149 1.81 10.31 7.18
N SER A 150 1.66 9.71 6.00
CA SER A 150 2.77 9.50 5.06
C SER A 150 3.17 10.79 4.35
N ALA A 151 4.46 10.96 4.05
CA ALA A 151 4.99 12.11 3.29
C ALA A 151 4.67 12.06 1.77
N GLY A 152 4.01 11.01 1.28
CA GLY A 152 3.75 10.78 -0.14
C GLY A 152 4.87 10.02 -0.86
N ASN A 153 4.61 9.58 -2.09
CA ASN A 153 5.51 8.74 -2.89
C ASN A 153 5.99 9.43 -4.18
N TYR A 154 5.82 10.76 -4.29
CA TYR A 154 6.11 11.52 -5.50
C TYR A 154 7.57 11.97 -5.63
N GLY A 155 8.44 11.65 -4.66
CA GLY A 155 9.87 11.96 -4.74
C GLY A 155 10.55 11.45 -6.04
N PRO A 156 11.76 11.92 -6.35
CA PRO A 156 12.73 12.48 -5.41
C PRO A 156 12.93 14.00 -5.50
N PHE A 157 12.14 14.73 -6.29
CA PHE A 157 12.30 16.18 -6.44
C PHE A 157 11.82 16.94 -5.20
N ASN A 158 12.40 18.11 -4.99
CA ASN A 158 12.04 19.00 -3.88
C ASN A 158 10.59 19.48 -3.99
N GLY A 159 9.94 19.72 -2.85
CA GLY A 159 8.58 20.28 -2.80
C GLY A 159 7.46 19.27 -3.06
N LEU A 160 7.76 17.97 -3.06
CA LEU A 160 6.78 16.90 -3.32
C LEU A 160 6.28 16.19 -2.04
N VAL A 161 6.57 16.75 -0.87
CA VAL A 161 6.07 16.26 0.42
C VAL A 161 4.59 16.61 0.55
N GLU A 162 3.79 15.60 0.92
CA GLU A 162 2.39 15.73 1.28
C GLU A 162 2.21 15.80 2.80
N ASN A 163 1.01 16.16 3.25
CA ASN A 163 0.64 16.16 4.67
C ASN A 163 1.59 16.99 5.56
N SER A 164 2.00 18.17 5.09
CA SER A 164 3.00 19.04 5.74
C SER A 164 2.45 19.97 6.82
N ALA A 165 1.23 19.71 7.30
CA ALA A 165 0.61 20.52 8.34
C ALA A 165 1.39 20.39 9.67
N PRO A 166 1.70 21.50 10.38
CA PRO A 166 2.57 21.45 11.57
C PRO A 166 2.06 20.58 12.73
N TRP A 167 0.76 20.31 12.77
CA TRP A 167 0.10 19.48 13.79
C TRP A 167 0.03 18.00 13.41
N VAL A 168 0.59 17.60 12.27
CA VAL A 168 0.65 16.21 11.79
C VAL A 168 2.07 15.68 11.92
N THR A 169 2.21 14.43 12.38
CA THR A 169 3.48 13.70 12.29
C THR A 169 3.63 13.15 10.87
N THR A 170 4.38 13.85 10.02
CA THR A 170 4.64 13.43 8.63
C THR A 170 5.83 12.48 8.56
N VAL A 171 5.63 11.27 8.02
CA VAL A 171 6.62 10.18 8.04
C VAL A 171 7.15 9.89 6.63
N ALA A 172 8.47 9.98 6.45
CA ALA A 172 9.19 9.56 5.25
C ALA A 172 9.48 8.06 5.24
N ALA A 173 9.82 7.51 4.08
CA ALA A 173 10.20 6.10 3.93
C ALA A 173 11.72 5.93 3.75
N SER A 174 12.28 4.92 4.41
CA SER A 174 13.68 4.51 4.27
C SER A 174 13.81 3.00 4.10
N SER A 175 14.98 2.54 3.68
CA SER A 175 15.28 1.11 3.57
C SER A 175 15.67 0.51 4.92
N LEU A 176 15.39 -0.77 5.09
CA LEU A 176 15.95 -1.60 6.15
C LEU A 176 17.23 -2.29 5.67
N ASP A 177 17.96 -2.91 6.58
CA ASP A 177 19.12 -3.77 6.31
C ASP A 177 18.76 -5.07 5.56
N ARG A 178 17.51 -5.52 5.68
CA ARG A 178 17.00 -6.71 5.00
C ARG A 178 16.64 -6.46 3.54
N ASP A 179 17.30 -7.19 2.65
CA ASP A 179 16.95 -7.27 1.23
C ASP A 179 16.32 -8.62 0.84
N LEU A 180 15.26 -8.56 0.02
CA LEU A 180 14.69 -9.75 -0.62
C LEU A 180 15.42 -10.02 -1.93
N THR A 181 16.43 -10.89 -1.84
CA THR A 181 17.35 -11.16 -2.94
C THR A 181 17.01 -12.46 -3.67
N ASN A 182 17.35 -12.50 -4.95
CA ASN A 182 17.30 -13.68 -5.79
C ASN A 182 18.56 -13.73 -6.64
N ILE A 183 19.12 -14.92 -6.86
CA ILE A 183 20.38 -15.09 -7.59
C ILE A 183 20.07 -15.53 -9.02
N VAL A 184 20.55 -14.76 -10.00
CA VAL A 184 20.57 -15.17 -11.40
C VAL A 184 21.94 -15.79 -11.68
N THR A 185 21.94 -17.07 -12.06
CA THR A 185 23.16 -17.78 -12.47
C THR A 185 23.20 -17.87 -13.98
N LEU A 186 24.21 -17.26 -14.58
CA LEU A 186 24.45 -17.29 -16.02
C LEU A 186 25.18 -18.56 -16.45
N SER A 187 25.14 -18.88 -17.74
CA SER A 187 25.81 -20.05 -18.32
C SER A 187 27.33 -20.04 -18.11
N ASN A 188 27.94 -18.87 -18.02
CA ASN A 188 29.35 -18.68 -17.72
C ASN A 188 29.68 -18.76 -16.21
N LYS A 189 28.75 -19.28 -15.38
CA LYS A 189 28.87 -19.40 -13.93
C LYS A 189 28.96 -18.07 -13.17
N LYS A 190 28.72 -16.93 -13.83
CA LYS A 190 28.61 -15.65 -13.15
C LYS A 190 27.28 -15.60 -12.39
N HIS A 191 27.36 -15.24 -11.12
CA HIS A 191 26.20 -15.00 -10.27
C HIS A 191 25.90 -13.50 -10.22
N ILE A 192 24.64 -13.14 -10.41
CA ILE A 192 24.15 -11.76 -10.28
C ILE A 192 23.10 -11.76 -9.17
N LEU A 193 23.38 -10.97 -8.13
CA LEU A 193 22.43 -10.75 -7.05
C LEU A 193 21.39 -9.70 -7.49
N GLY A 194 20.15 -10.15 -7.67
CA GLY A 194 19.00 -9.29 -7.98
C GLY A 194 18.08 -9.12 -6.78
N LYS A 195 17.15 -8.17 -6.87
CA LYS A 195 16.05 -8.01 -5.90
C LYS A 195 14.73 -8.43 -6.53
N SER A 196 14.12 -9.49 -6.00
CA SER A 196 12.84 -10.02 -6.49
C SER A 196 11.99 -10.54 -5.34
N ARG A 197 10.66 -10.53 -5.55
CA ARG A 197 9.64 -11.07 -4.64
C ARG A 197 8.84 -12.18 -5.32
N THR A 198 9.39 -12.78 -6.38
CA THR A 198 8.71 -13.82 -7.15
C THR A 198 8.76 -15.16 -6.42
N VAL A 199 7.65 -15.90 -6.52
CA VAL A 199 7.58 -17.33 -6.18
C VAL A 199 7.73 -18.23 -7.38
N TRP A 200 7.68 -17.63 -8.58
CA TRP A 200 7.81 -18.35 -9.81
C TRP A 200 9.27 -18.69 -10.02
N GLU A 201 9.61 -19.91 -9.64
CA GLU A 201 10.91 -20.49 -9.89
C GLU A 201 10.94 -21.08 -11.30
N LEU A 202 11.96 -20.71 -12.06
CA LEU A 202 12.29 -21.47 -13.25
C LEU A 202 12.88 -22.82 -12.80
N PRO A 203 12.55 -23.94 -13.49
CA PRO A 203 13.13 -25.24 -13.20
C PRO A 203 14.63 -25.15 -12.97
N SER A 204 15.07 -25.62 -11.79
CA SER A 204 16.49 -25.60 -11.43
C SER A 204 17.31 -26.38 -12.47
N LYS A 205 18.52 -25.91 -12.74
CA LYS A 205 19.46 -26.50 -13.71
C LYS A 205 19.04 -26.44 -15.19
N LYS A 206 17.94 -25.76 -15.52
CA LYS A 206 17.58 -25.47 -16.92
C LYS A 206 18.07 -24.07 -17.31
N LEU A 207 18.88 -24.00 -18.37
CA LEU A 207 19.29 -22.73 -18.96
C LEU A 207 18.24 -22.25 -19.96
N TYR A 208 17.95 -20.96 -19.92
CA TYR A 208 17.07 -20.28 -20.87
C TYR A 208 17.90 -19.26 -21.66
N PRO A 209 17.68 -19.14 -22.99
CA PRO A 209 18.32 -18.09 -23.76
C PRO A 209 17.92 -16.71 -23.23
N LEU A 210 18.89 -15.79 -23.19
CA LEU A 210 18.62 -14.39 -22.90
C LEU A 210 18.36 -13.63 -24.21
N ILE A 211 17.46 -12.66 -24.18
CA ILE A 211 17.26 -11.72 -25.29
C ILE A 211 17.12 -10.31 -24.76
N ASN A 212 17.80 -9.34 -25.38
CA ASN A 212 17.54 -7.96 -25.04
C ASN A 212 16.18 -7.53 -25.59
N SER A 213 15.44 -6.79 -24.78
CA SER A 213 14.12 -6.29 -25.15
C SER A 213 14.09 -5.45 -26.45
N PHE A 214 15.18 -4.77 -26.80
CA PHE A 214 15.28 -4.05 -28.07
C PHE A 214 15.34 -4.98 -29.30
N ASP A 215 15.98 -6.14 -29.20
CA ASP A 215 16.03 -7.17 -30.26
C ASP A 215 14.67 -7.85 -30.44
N ALA A 216 13.93 -7.93 -29.34
CA ALA A 216 12.58 -8.50 -29.26
C ALA A 216 11.47 -7.51 -29.61
N LYS A 217 11.77 -6.27 -30.04
CA LYS A 217 10.79 -5.22 -30.32
C LYS A 217 9.70 -5.68 -31.29
N ALA A 218 8.44 -5.35 -30.97
CA ALA A 218 7.31 -5.51 -31.87
C ALA A 218 7.35 -4.51 -33.03
N ASP A 219 6.66 -4.84 -34.12
CA ASP A 219 6.52 -3.94 -35.27
C ASP A 219 5.74 -2.69 -34.85
N ASN A 220 6.08 -1.54 -35.43
CA ASN A 220 5.45 -0.23 -35.14
C ASN A 220 5.51 0.25 -33.68
N VAL A 221 6.36 -0.33 -32.83
CA VAL A 221 6.63 0.17 -31.47
C VAL A 221 7.98 0.88 -31.40
N SER A 222 8.05 1.98 -30.65
CA SER A 222 9.31 2.70 -30.38
C SER A 222 10.31 1.83 -29.61
N ILE A 223 11.60 2.05 -29.87
CA ILE A 223 12.68 1.39 -29.13
C ILE A 223 12.59 1.70 -27.63
N HIS A 224 12.18 2.92 -27.26
CA HIS A 224 12.03 3.32 -25.86
C HIS A 224 11.00 2.44 -25.13
N LYS A 225 9.81 2.25 -25.73
CA LYS A 225 8.76 1.39 -25.15
C LYS A 225 9.21 -0.07 -25.03
N ALA A 226 9.92 -0.59 -26.03
CA ALA A 226 10.42 -1.96 -25.98
C ALA A 226 11.53 -2.14 -24.95
N ARG A 227 12.49 -1.23 -24.84
CA ARG A 227 13.56 -1.27 -23.81
C ARG A 227 13.01 -1.38 -22.38
N LEU A 228 11.87 -0.78 -22.13
CA LEU A 228 11.18 -0.80 -20.84
C LEU A 228 10.14 -1.93 -20.72
N CYS A 229 10.00 -2.77 -21.74
CA CYS A 229 9.04 -3.89 -21.79
C CYS A 229 7.59 -3.45 -21.55
N HIS A 230 7.18 -2.34 -22.17
CA HIS A 230 5.77 -1.91 -22.18
C HIS A 230 4.85 -3.01 -22.67
N ARG A 231 3.61 -3.04 -22.14
CA ARG A 231 2.59 -3.99 -22.59
C ARG A 231 2.40 -3.85 -24.10
N GLY A 232 2.54 -4.96 -24.83
CA GLY A 232 2.46 -4.99 -26.29
C GLY A 232 3.70 -4.50 -27.04
N ALA A 233 4.80 -4.17 -26.35
CA ALA A 233 6.01 -3.64 -26.98
C ALA A 233 6.98 -4.71 -27.51
N LEU A 234 6.78 -5.97 -27.13
CA LEU A 234 7.63 -7.10 -27.49
C LEU A 234 6.89 -8.03 -28.45
N ASN A 235 7.60 -8.55 -29.45
CA ASN A 235 7.09 -9.54 -30.38
C ASN A 235 7.01 -10.92 -29.66
N PRO A 236 5.81 -11.51 -29.51
CA PRO A 236 5.62 -12.77 -28.79
C PRO A 236 6.45 -13.93 -29.35
N LEU A 237 6.66 -13.97 -30.68
CA LEU A 237 7.43 -15.02 -31.34
C LEU A 237 8.92 -14.94 -31.01
N LYS A 238 9.44 -13.72 -30.78
CA LYS A 238 10.86 -13.51 -30.46
C LYS A 238 11.20 -13.84 -29.00
N VAL A 239 10.24 -13.63 -28.08
CA VAL A 239 10.43 -13.79 -26.63
C VAL A 239 10.03 -15.17 -26.09
N LYS A 240 9.21 -15.93 -26.83
CA LYS A 240 8.72 -17.24 -26.38
C LYS A 240 9.87 -18.16 -25.97
N GLY A 241 9.83 -18.64 -24.72
CA GLY A 241 10.82 -19.57 -24.16
C GLY A 241 12.16 -18.93 -23.77
N LYS A 242 12.27 -17.60 -23.76
CA LYS A 242 13.48 -16.86 -23.41
C LYS A 242 13.26 -15.99 -22.17
N ILE A 243 14.35 -15.59 -21.52
CA ILE A 243 14.33 -14.56 -20.48
C ILE A 243 14.65 -13.22 -21.16
N VAL A 244 13.74 -12.26 -21.04
CA VAL A 244 13.89 -10.93 -21.64
C VAL A 244 14.60 -9.99 -20.66
N ILE A 245 15.62 -9.28 -21.16
CA ILE A 245 16.32 -8.24 -20.41
C ILE A 245 15.67 -6.89 -20.69
N CYS A 246 15.07 -6.30 -19.66
CA CYS A 246 14.41 -5.00 -19.68
C CYS A 246 15.22 -3.98 -18.88
N LEU A 247 15.26 -2.74 -19.35
CA LEU A 247 15.78 -1.62 -18.57
C LEU A 247 14.73 -1.15 -17.56
N ARG A 248 15.20 -0.72 -16.39
CA ARG A 248 14.35 -0.09 -15.38
C ARG A 248 13.87 1.28 -15.88
N GLY A 249 12.60 1.60 -15.65
CA GLY A 249 12.00 2.88 -16.01
C GLY A 249 10.60 3.04 -15.44
N SER A 250 9.67 3.53 -16.26
CA SER A 250 8.32 3.96 -15.87
C SER A 250 7.30 2.86 -15.59
N ILE A 251 7.70 1.59 -15.60
CA ILE A 251 6.80 0.46 -15.35
C ILE A 251 7.27 -0.23 -14.07
N ASP A 252 6.32 -0.62 -13.25
CA ASP A 252 6.57 -1.51 -12.13
C ASP A 252 7.24 -2.81 -12.58
N ARG A 253 7.91 -3.50 -11.66
CA ARG A 253 8.69 -4.70 -11.96
C ARG A 253 7.78 -5.81 -12.49
N CYS A 254 7.58 -5.87 -13.81
CA CYS A 254 6.85 -6.95 -14.44
C CYS A 254 7.66 -8.24 -14.36
N ILE A 255 7.07 -9.27 -13.75
CA ILE A 255 7.44 -10.67 -13.95
C ILE A 255 6.34 -11.25 -14.83
N GLY A 256 6.65 -11.54 -16.10
CA GLY A 256 5.70 -12.13 -17.06
C GLY A 256 5.18 -11.19 -18.16
N CYS A 257 6.05 -10.36 -18.75
CA CYS A 257 5.79 -9.76 -20.07
C CYS A 257 6.03 -10.78 -21.20
#